data_AF-W6PRS8-F1
#
_entry.id   AF-W6PRS8-F1
#
_cell.length_a   1.000
_cell.length_b   1.000
_cell.length_c   1.000
_cell.angle_alpha   90.00
_cell.angle_beta   90.00
_cell.angle_gamma   90.00
#
_symmetry.space_group_name_H-M   'P 1'
#
loop_
_entity.id
_entity.type
_entity.pdbx_description
1 polymer ?
#
loop_
_entity_poly.entity_id
_entity_poly.type
_entity_poly.pdbx_seq_one_letter_code
_entity_poly.pdbx_strand_id
1 'polypeptide(L)'
;MTLLSDIISASAQLHNSNHPPSDEYDRQVRELVQYFRRLQTTKALDSLANDESFLDRFDPAIDSIPYLFVLHVQIQKAQELNADSFPADIRPSGKLWICAAHFLTSFDGVQVKYAGREWRQLIELVGQVSQAASMASATLVKDAMLRLDPSCAVFTSSHLLLVRLCLEAKAYSCALPVLNKQICHFPISLGSPPSDPSVLCADHGSGVSFMTEDSRISSKLSYRDYLQYFLYGGMVYMALKEWRNALHFLGIVISTPSTNSVSLIMVEAYKKWVLVSLLEKGKLCPPPSITTPHVAKVYQSIARPYIILAHAFERGDLKRLNAEIDAANGVWCADNNLGLVTQVVGAFFSQTVIKLGKTFAALTMVDLSKQVFPSPVSAEVTGSAVSSLIMSRDLNATLVQTKDDAESSMLRFSSIHSLPRLSHELDLQSQLKQEMKLMETMVINLGKTNHNLGLSDEYVDSLHKGQVWSGSSEVNPIVGVEAGLEMDEDLMGDMS
;
A
#
# COMPACT_ATOMS: atom_id res chain seq x y z
N MET A 1 -29.86 29.57 29.08
CA MET A 1 -29.82 28.94 27.75
C MET A 1 -29.27 27.54 27.93
N THR A 2 -29.89 26.54 27.31
CA THR A 2 -29.47 25.14 27.45
C THR A 2 -28.22 24.91 26.62
N LEU A 3 -27.22 24.18 27.13
CA LEU A 3 -25.97 23.91 26.40
C LEU A 3 -26.18 23.37 24.95
N LEU A 4 -27.29 22.67 24.71
CA LEU A 4 -27.77 22.28 23.38
C LEU A 4 -28.02 23.47 22.43
N SER A 5 -28.68 24.54 22.88
CA SER A 5 -28.95 25.72 22.04
C SER A 5 -27.66 26.44 21.66
N ASP A 6 -26.68 26.41 22.56
CA ASP A 6 -25.38 27.04 22.34
C ASP A 6 -24.57 26.23 21.31
N ILE A 7 -24.61 24.89 21.37
CA ILE A 7 -24.00 24.00 20.38
C ILE A 7 -24.66 24.17 18.99
N ILE A 8 -25.99 24.16 18.91
CA ILE A 8 -26.71 24.35 17.64
C ILE A 8 -26.38 25.73 17.07
N SER A 9 -26.37 26.77 17.90
CA SER A 9 -26.04 28.13 17.46
C SER A 9 -24.59 28.22 16.96
N ALA A 10 -23.64 27.56 17.64
CA ALA A 10 -22.23 27.55 17.22
C ALA A 10 -22.04 26.80 15.90
N SER A 11 -22.76 25.69 15.69
CA SER A 11 -22.76 24.98 14.40
C SER A 11 -23.41 25.82 13.29
N ALA A 12 -24.56 26.44 13.58
CA ALA A 12 -25.29 27.27 12.63
C ALA A 12 -24.52 28.53 12.19
N GLN A 13 -23.65 29.07 13.05
CA GLN A 13 -22.74 30.16 12.67
C GLN A 13 -21.76 29.73 11.59
N LEU A 14 -21.33 28.46 11.59
CA LEU A 14 -20.47 27.87 10.57
C LEU A 14 -21.21 27.64 9.23
N HIS A 15 -22.52 27.40 9.27
CA HIS A 15 -23.36 27.17 8.08
C HIS A 15 -23.72 28.44 7.33
N ASN A 16 -23.88 29.56 8.05
CA ASN A 16 -24.29 30.84 7.46
C ASN A 16 -23.16 31.53 6.67
N SER A 17 -21.91 31.09 6.83
CA SER A 17 -20.79 31.51 5.99
C SER A 17 -20.80 30.75 4.66
N ASN A 18 -21.79 31.01 3.80
CA ASN A 18 -21.84 30.51 2.42
C ASN A 18 -20.81 31.20 1.49
N HIS A 19 -19.53 31.22 1.87
CA HIS A 19 -18.45 31.78 1.05
C HIS A 19 -17.16 30.95 1.18
N PRO A 20 -16.24 31.01 0.18
CA PRO A 20 -15.16 30.05 -0.06
C PRO A 20 -14.24 29.88 1.16
N PRO A 21 -13.36 28.87 1.16
CA PRO A 21 -12.32 28.76 2.17
C PRO A 21 -11.59 30.10 2.35
N SER A 22 -11.91 30.75 3.46
CA SER A 22 -11.50 32.09 3.83
C SER A 22 -10.86 31.99 5.20
N ASP A 23 -9.90 32.87 5.49
CA ASP A 23 -9.27 32.97 6.81
C ASP A 23 -10.29 33.08 7.94
N GLU A 24 -11.45 33.68 7.66
CA GLU A 24 -12.55 33.78 8.62
C GLU A 24 -13.22 32.42 8.91
N TYR A 25 -13.43 31.59 7.89
CA TYR A 25 -13.96 30.23 8.09
C TYR A 25 -12.96 29.36 8.86
N ASP A 26 -11.67 29.44 8.53
CA ASP A 26 -10.62 28.72 9.26
C ASP A 26 -10.56 29.12 10.72
N ARG A 27 -10.66 30.43 11.02
CA ARG A 27 -10.74 30.95 12.39
C ARG A 27 -11.96 30.38 13.13
N GLN A 28 -13.14 30.46 12.53
CA GLN A 28 -14.38 29.97 13.13
C GLN A 28 -14.35 28.46 13.40
N VAL A 29 -13.87 27.64 12.46
CA VAL A 29 -13.75 26.19 12.65
C VAL A 29 -12.76 25.86 13.76
N ARG A 30 -11.60 26.53 13.82
CA ARG A 30 -10.62 26.34 14.89
C ARG A 30 -11.19 26.68 16.25
N GLU A 31 -11.93 27.79 16.36
CA GLU A 31 -12.62 28.20 17.59
C GLU A 31 -13.65 27.16 18.01
N LEU A 32 -14.45 26.64 17.07
CA LEU A 32 -15.43 25.59 17.32
C LEU A 32 -14.77 24.31 17.85
N VAL A 33 -13.70 23.83 17.21
CA VAL A 33 -12.97 22.65 17.67
C VAL A 33 -12.37 22.86 19.06
N GLN A 34 -11.78 24.04 19.32
CA GLN A 34 -11.27 24.36 20.65
C GLN A 34 -12.38 24.42 21.70
N TYR A 35 -13.54 24.97 21.36
CA TYR A 35 -14.72 24.99 22.21
C TYR A 35 -15.14 23.56 22.59
N PHE A 36 -15.28 22.65 21.62
CA PHE A 36 -15.63 21.25 21.90
C PHE A 36 -14.57 20.51 22.72
N ARG A 37 -13.27 20.72 22.44
CA ARG A 37 -12.18 20.14 23.25
C ARG A 37 -12.23 20.63 24.70
N ARG A 38 -12.56 21.90 24.92
CA ARG A 38 -12.76 22.46 26.27
C ARG A 38 -13.97 21.81 26.94
N LEU A 39 -15.11 21.68 26.25
CA LEU A 39 -16.32 21.04 26.80
C LEU A 39 -16.10 19.56 27.16
N GLN A 40 -15.32 18.84 26.35
CA GLN A 40 -14.91 17.45 26.65
C GLN A 40 -14.02 17.40 27.90
N THR A 41 -13.07 18.33 28.04
CA THR A 41 -12.17 18.40 29.20
C THR A 41 -12.92 18.76 30.49
N THR A 42 -13.92 19.64 30.42
CA THR A 42 -14.74 20.05 31.57
C THR A 42 -15.88 19.08 31.91
N LYS A 43 -16.01 17.95 31.18
CA LYS A 43 -17.12 17.00 31.32
C LYS A 43 -18.51 17.62 31.16
N ALA A 44 -18.61 18.81 30.57
CA ALA A 44 -19.88 19.47 30.32
C ALA A 44 -20.75 18.67 29.34
N LEU A 45 -20.10 17.92 28.43
CA LEU A 45 -20.76 17.05 27.46
C LEU A 45 -21.39 15.79 28.07
N ASP A 46 -20.98 15.38 29.28
CA ASP A 46 -21.48 14.15 29.93
C ASP A 46 -23.00 14.19 30.20
N SER A 47 -23.52 15.41 30.36
CA SER A 47 -24.96 15.68 30.51
C SER A 47 -25.75 15.32 29.24
N LEU A 48 -25.18 15.55 28.05
CA LEU A 48 -25.79 15.25 26.75
C LEU A 48 -25.59 13.80 26.35
N ALA A 49 -24.58 13.14 26.92
CA ALA A 49 -24.33 11.72 26.68
C ALA A 49 -25.45 10.80 27.20
N ASN A 50 -26.34 11.31 28.05
CA ASN A 50 -27.58 10.61 28.46
C ASN A 50 -28.71 10.73 27.42
N ASP A 51 -28.67 11.75 26.55
CA ASP A 51 -29.70 11.94 25.54
C ASP A 51 -29.34 11.14 24.29
N GLU A 52 -29.91 9.94 24.24
CA GLU A 52 -29.78 8.99 23.15
C GLU A 52 -30.28 9.52 21.79
N SER A 53 -31.13 10.56 21.77
CA SER A 53 -31.67 11.19 20.57
C SER A 53 -30.85 12.38 20.08
N PHE A 54 -29.78 12.73 20.81
CA PHE A 54 -29.03 13.95 20.55
C PHE A 54 -28.33 13.93 19.20
N LEU A 55 -27.71 12.80 18.84
CA LEU A 55 -27.03 12.63 17.56
C LEU A 55 -28.00 12.71 16.37
N ASP A 56 -29.28 12.36 16.55
CA ASP A 56 -30.29 12.43 15.49
C ASP A 56 -30.61 13.88 15.07
N ARG A 57 -30.17 14.87 15.85
CA ARG A 57 -30.39 16.30 15.58
C ARG A 57 -29.28 16.95 14.74
N PHE A 58 -28.19 16.22 14.48
CA PHE A 58 -27.04 16.71 13.73
C PHE A 58 -26.87 15.85 12.47
N ASP A 59 -26.66 16.48 11.33
CA ASP A 59 -26.33 15.76 10.10
C ASP A 59 -24.80 15.61 10.02
N PRO A 60 -24.22 14.40 9.98
CA PRO A 60 -22.78 14.23 9.86
C PRO A 60 -22.15 14.97 8.68
N ALA A 61 -22.86 15.15 7.56
CA ALA A 61 -22.34 15.82 6.38
C ALA A 61 -22.25 17.35 6.53
N ILE A 62 -22.97 17.91 7.49
CA ILE A 62 -23.08 19.36 7.71
C ILE A 62 -22.45 19.72 9.06
N ASP A 63 -22.80 18.98 10.10
CA ASP A 63 -22.44 19.15 11.50
C ASP A 63 -21.36 18.15 11.95
N SER A 64 -20.33 17.92 11.13
CA SER A 64 -19.33 16.87 11.39
C SER A 64 -18.62 17.01 12.74
N ILE A 65 -18.22 18.24 13.11
CA ILE A 65 -17.52 18.53 14.38
C ILE A 65 -18.40 18.20 15.59
N PRO A 66 -19.57 18.84 15.79
CA PRO A 66 -20.41 18.55 16.95
C PRO A 66 -20.84 17.07 17.00
N TYR A 67 -21.19 16.47 15.86
CA TYR A 67 -21.55 15.05 15.78
C TYR A 67 -20.42 14.15 16.30
N LEU A 68 -19.19 14.36 15.81
CA LEU A 68 -18.02 13.56 16.18
C LEU A 68 -17.70 13.68 17.67
N PHE A 69 -17.68 14.89 18.23
CA PHE A 69 -17.36 15.09 19.64
C PHE A 69 -18.42 14.48 20.57
N VAL A 70 -19.70 14.60 20.24
CA VAL A 70 -20.78 13.99 21.03
C VAL A 70 -20.72 12.47 20.96
N LEU A 71 -20.51 11.92 19.76
CA LEU A 71 -20.37 10.48 19.54
C LEU A 71 -19.23 9.92 20.39
N HIS A 72 -18.08 10.61 20.45
CA HIS A 72 -16.96 10.23 21.31
C HIS A 72 -17.34 10.16 22.79
N VAL A 73 -18.06 11.16 23.31
CA VAL A 73 -18.46 11.18 24.72
C VAL A 73 -19.47 10.06 25.02
N GLN A 74 -20.43 9.80 24.11
CA GLN A 74 -21.37 8.69 24.27
C GLN A 74 -20.66 7.32 24.25
N ILE A 75 -19.69 7.13 23.34
CA ILE A 75 -18.84 5.93 23.28
C ILE A 75 -18.05 5.76 24.57
N GLN A 76 -17.35 6.80 25.03
CA GLN A 76 -16.53 6.75 26.24
C GLN A 76 -17.39 6.39 27.47
N LYS A 77 -18.57 7.01 27.60
CA LYS A 77 -19.50 6.71 28.68
C LYS A 77 -20.04 5.28 28.63
N ALA A 78 -20.36 4.77 27.44
CA ALA A 78 -20.77 3.38 27.27
C ALA A 78 -19.64 2.42 27.71
N GLN A 79 -18.37 2.76 27.44
CA GLN A 79 -17.22 1.99 27.92
C GLN A 79 -17.02 2.09 29.44
N GLU A 80 -17.23 3.26 30.05
CA GLU A 80 -17.10 3.45 31.50
C GLU A 80 -18.20 2.72 32.31
N LEU A 81 -19.41 2.61 31.76
CA LEU A 81 -20.54 1.94 32.41
C LEU A 81 -20.45 0.41 32.38
N ASN A 82 -19.61 -0.16 31.51
CA ASN A 82 -19.49 -1.60 31.31
C ASN A 82 -18.10 -2.09 31.71
N ALA A 83 -18.01 -3.31 32.25
CA ALA A 83 -16.71 -3.95 32.52
C ALA A 83 -15.98 -4.38 31.24
N ASP A 84 -16.71 -4.53 30.14
CA ASP A 84 -16.18 -4.86 28.82
C ASP A 84 -15.75 -3.58 28.08
N SER A 85 -14.55 -3.59 27.51
CA SER A 85 -14.03 -2.49 26.68
C SER A 85 -14.85 -2.25 25.42
N PHE A 86 -15.62 -3.25 24.97
CA PHE A 86 -16.51 -3.16 23.80
C PHE A 86 -17.95 -3.61 24.12
N PRO A 87 -18.76 -2.73 24.74
CA PRO A 87 -20.20 -2.92 24.97
C PRO A 87 -20.99 -3.28 23.72
N ALA A 88 -22.17 -3.90 23.90
CA ALA A 88 -23.05 -4.31 22.81
C ALA A 88 -23.42 -3.16 21.85
N ASP A 89 -23.59 -1.94 22.35
CA ASP A 89 -23.94 -0.77 21.53
C ASP A 89 -22.82 -0.31 20.60
N ILE A 90 -21.57 -0.63 20.93
CA ILE A 90 -20.39 -0.29 20.15
C ILE A 90 -20.08 -1.40 19.13
N ARG A 91 -20.47 -2.65 19.40
CA ARG A 91 -20.25 -3.79 18.49
C ARG A 91 -21.04 -3.66 17.19
N PRO A 92 -20.67 -4.40 16.13
CA PRO A 92 -21.42 -4.40 14.88
C PRO A 92 -22.91 -4.65 15.12
N SER A 93 -23.76 -3.80 14.54
CA SER A 93 -25.23 -3.73 14.73
C SER A 93 -25.72 -3.02 16.01
N GLY A 94 -24.82 -2.56 16.87
CA GLY A 94 -25.16 -1.69 18.00
C GLY A 94 -25.51 -0.26 17.56
N LYS A 95 -26.21 0.49 18.41
CA LYS A 95 -26.65 1.85 18.08
C LYS A 95 -25.48 2.80 17.80
N LEU A 96 -24.48 2.82 18.69
CA LEU A 96 -23.30 3.68 18.55
C LEU A 96 -22.43 3.24 17.36
N TRP A 97 -22.42 1.94 17.05
CA TRP A 97 -21.79 1.44 15.81
C TRP A 97 -22.46 2.01 14.56
N ILE A 98 -23.80 2.02 14.51
CA ILE A 98 -24.54 2.56 13.36
C ILE A 98 -24.27 4.06 13.22
N CYS A 99 -24.23 4.81 14.34
CA CYS A 99 -23.85 6.23 14.33
C CYS A 99 -22.41 6.44 13.83
N ALA A 100 -21.46 5.62 14.28
CA ALA A 100 -20.07 5.66 13.82
C ALA A 100 -19.94 5.32 12.33
N ALA A 101 -20.63 4.28 11.87
CA ALA A 101 -20.68 3.89 10.46
C ALA A 101 -21.27 5.03 9.61
N HIS A 102 -22.42 5.58 10.02
CA HIS A 102 -23.07 6.70 9.34
C HIS A 102 -22.15 7.92 9.25
N PHE A 103 -21.49 8.28 10.35
CA PHE A 103 -20.51 9.36 10.36
C PHE A 103 -19.37 9.11 9.37
N LEU A 104 -18.70 7.96 9.45
CA LEU A 104 -17.56 7.61 8.60
C LEU A 104 -17.92 7.55 7.11
N THR A 105 -19.19 7.31 6.76
CA THR A 105 -19.69 7.31 5.39
C THR A 105 -20.25 8.64 4.89
N SER A 106 -20.41 9.65 5.74
CA SER A 106 -21.14 10.88 5.40
C SER A 106 -20.43 12.20 5.76
N PHE A 107 -19.39 12.18 6.60
CA PHE A 107 -18.75 13.40 7.11
C PHE A 107 -18.27 14.40 6.04
N ASP A 108 -18.16 15.67 6.41
CA ASP A 108 -17.50 16.71 5.64
C ASP A 108 -15.97 16.62 5.79
N GLY A 109 -15.31 16.40 4.66
CA GLY A 109 -13.86 16.23 4.61
C GLY A 109 -13.08 17.45 5.06
N VAL A 110 -13.62 18.66 4.94
CA VAL A 110 -12.95 19.90 5.35
C VAL A 110 -12.96 20.05 6.87
N GLN A 111 -14.12 19.93 7.51
CA GLN A 111 -14.27 20.01 8.96
C GLN A 111 -13.43 18.97 9.70
N VAL A 112 -13.39 17.73 9.19
CA VAL A 112 -12.63 16.64 9.82
C VAL A 112 -11.12 16.91 9.82
N LYS A 113 -10.57 17.68 8.87
CA LYS A 113 -9.15 18.09 8.90
C LYS A 113 -8.77 18.83 10.20
N TYR A 114 -9.72 19.55 10.80
CA TYR A 114 -9.50 20.28 12.06
C TYR A 114 -9.69 19.42 13.32
N ALA A 115 -10.43 18.31 13.20
CA ALA A 115 -10.72 17.34 14.26
C ALA A 115 -10.02 15.99 14.04
N GLY A 116 -8.78 16.03 13.51
CA GLY A 116 -8.05 14.84 13.08
C GLY A 116 -7.78 13.80 14.18
N ARG A 117 -7.49 14.26 15.40
CA ARG A 117 -7.30 13.36 16.56
C ARG A 117 -8.55 12.56 16.84
N GLU A 118 -9.68 13.24 16.93
CA GLU A 118 -10.99 12.68 17.24
C GLU A 118 -11.42 11.72 16.13
N TRP A 119 -11.24 12.09 14.87
CA TRP A 119 -11.53 11.21 13.73
C TRP A 119 -10.70 9.93 13.75
N ARG A 120 -9.38 10.06 13.99
CA ARG A 120 -8.48 8.91 14.08
C ARG A 120 -8.89 7.95 15.19
N GLN A 121 -9.23 8.48 16.37
CA GLN A 121 -9.69 7.66 17.49
C GLN A 121 -10.95 6.86 17.15
N LEU A 122 -11.88 7.44 16.40
CA LEU A 122 -13.09 6.73 15.95
C LEU A 122 -12.76 5.60 14.97
N ILE A 123 -11.85 5.84 14.02
CA ILE A 123 -11.39 4.82 13.07
C ILE A 123 -10.65 3.68 13.77
N GLU A 124 -9.76 4.01 14.70
CA GLU A 124 -9.02 3.03 15.50
C GLU A 124 -9.99 2.18 16.33
N LEU A 125 -11.02 2.79 16.92
CA LEU A 125 -12.08 2.09 17.64
C LEU A 125 -12.86 1.14 16.70
N VAL A 126 -13.33 1.62 15.54
CA VAL A 126 -14.07 0.80 14.55
C VAL A 126 -13.23 -0.39 14.06
N GLY A 127 -11.91 -0.20 13.95
CA GLY A 127 -10.97 -1.27 13.67
C GLY A 127 -10.84 -2.29 14.81
N GLN A 128 -10.72 -1.84 16.06
CA GLN A 128 -10.54 -2.71 17.24
C GLN A 128 -11.80 -3.48 17.63
N VAL A 129 -12.97 -2.87 17.50
CA VAL A 129 -14.27 -3.46 17.85
C VAL A 129 -14.62 -4.64 16.94
N SER A 130 -14.09 -4.62 15.72
CA SER A 130 -14.20 -5.74 14.81
C SER A 130 -13.47 -6.94 15.41
N GLN A 131 -14.21 -7.88 16.02
CA GLN A 131 -13.68 -9.21 16.27
C GLN A 131 -13.11 -9.75 14.95
N ALA A 132 -12.09 -10.62 15.03
CA ALA A 132 -11.42 -11.18 13.87
C ALA A 132 -12.44 -11.54 12.77
N ALA A 133 -12.36 -10.81 11.65
CA ALA A 133 -13.10 -11.01 10.40
C ALA A 133 -14.46 -10.33 10.14
N SER A 134 -14.67 -9.05 10.48
CA SER A 134 -15.79 -8.28 9.88
C SER A 134 -15.34 -7.42 8.68
N MET A 135 -15.82 -7.79 7.49
CA MET A 135 -15.61 -7.02 6.25
C MET A 135 -16.13 -5.58 6.35
N ALA A 136 -17.16 -5.34 7.16
CA ALA A 136 -17.79 -4.03 7.31
C ALA A 136 -16.82 -2.98 7.89
N SER A 137 -15.95 -3.36 8.83
CA SER A 137 -14.95 -2.44 9.38
C SER A 137 -13.94 -2.02 8.32
N ALA A 138 -13.44 -2.99 7.53
CA ALA A 138 -12.49 -2.71 6.46
C ALA A 138 -13.09 -1.75 5.42
N THR A 139 -14.36 -1.94 5.04
CA THR A 139 -15.05 -1.04 4.11
C THR A 139 -15.22 0.36 4.69
N LEU A 140 -15.64 0.49 5.96
CA LEU A 140 -15.82 1.78 6.63
C LEU A 140 -14.50 2.55 6.73
N VAL A 141 -13.42 1.90 7.15
CA VAL A 141 -12.10 2.53 7.24
C VAL A 141 -11.62 2.98 5.86
N LYS A 142 -11.76 2.13 4.83
CA LYS A 142 -11.41 2.47 3.45
C LYS A 142 -12.22 3.67 2.92
N ASP A 143 -13.54 3.67 3.11
CA ASP A 143 -14.41 4.76 2.65
C ASP A 143 -14.11 6.08 3.38
N ALA A 144 -13.83 6.02 4.69
CA ALA A 144 -13.44 7.17 5.46
C ALA A 144 -12.08 7.75 5.03
N MET A 145 -11.09 6.89 4.77
CA MET A 145 -9.78 7.32 4.25
C MET A 145 -9.92 8.03 2.91
N LEU A 146 -10.66 7.43 1.96
CA LEU A 146 -10.85 7.99 0.62
C LEU A 146 -11.67 9.27 0.61
N ARG A 147 -12.59 9.44 1.57
CA ARG A 147 -13.35 10.68 1.75
C ARG A 147 -12.48 11.81 2.31
N LEU A 148 -11.59 11.50 3.27
CA LEU A 148 -10.69 12.50 3.84
C LEU A 148 -9.59 12.92 2.86
N ASP A 149 -9.00 11.95 2.16
CA ASP A 149 -7.99 12.17 1.14
C ASP A 149 -8.17 11.18 -0.02
N PRO A 150 -8.82 11.61 -1.12
CA PRO A 150 -8.97 10.80 -2.31
C PRO A 150 -7.63 10.38 -2.94
N SER A 151 -6.52 11.09 -2.68
CA SER A 151 -5.20 10.76 -3.24
C SER A 151 -4.49 9.65 -2.45
N CYS A 152 -4.73 9.56 -1.14
CA CYS A 152 -3.98 8.72 -0.19
C CYS A 152 -2.45 8.83 -0.37
N ALA A 153 -1.96 10.01 -0.76
CA ALA A 153 -0.55 10.19 -1.10
C ALA A 153 0.35 10.32 0.14
N VAL A 154 -0.23 10.61 1.31
CA VAL A 154 0.47 10.69 2.60
C VAL A 154 0.25 9.41 3.38
N PHE A 155 1.34 8.74 3.78
CA PHE A 155 1.26 7.54 4.59
C PHE A 155 0.77 7.84 6.01
N THR A 156 -0.23 7.10 6.49
CA THR A 156 -0.82 7.29 7.83
C THR A 156 -1.05 5.96 8.52
N SER A 157 -1.28 5.98 9.83
CA SER A 157 -1.58 4.78 10.62
C SER A 157 -2.83 4.03 10.12
N SER A 158 -3.78 4.74 9.51
CA SER A 158 -4.98 4.16 8.89
C SER A 158 -4.67 3.21 7.73
N HIS A 159 -3.58 3.43 7.00
CA HIS A 159 -3.14 2.53 5.92
C HIS A 159 -2.82 1.15 6.46
N LEU A 160 -2.02 1.08 7.52
CA LEU A 160 -1.67 -0.18 8.15
C LEU A 160 -2.89 -0.85 8.79
N LEU A 161 -3.76 -0.06 9.45
CA LEU A 161 -5.00 -0.55 10.04
C LEU A 161 -5.88 -1.22 8.97
N LEU A 162 -6.11 -0.55 7.84
CA LEU A 162 -6.93 -1.07 6.75
C LEU A 162 -6.42 -2.42 6.24
N VAL A 163 -5.12 -2.52 5.93
CA VAL A 163 -4.57 -3.75 5.35
C VAL A 163 -4.62 -4.90 6.36
N ARG A 164 -4.39 -4.65 7.66
CA ARG A 164 -4.56 -5.66 8.70
C ARG A 164 -6.00 -6.17 8.76
N LEU A 165 -6.98 -5.26 8.80
CA LEU A 165 -8.40 -5.62 8.79
C LEU A 165 -8.77 -6.45 7.55
N CYS A 166 -8.28 -6.06 6.36
CA CYS A 166 -8.54 -6.81 5.13
C CYS A 166 -7.92 -8.22 5.14
N LEU A 167 -6.72 -8.39 5.71
CA LEU A 167 -6.09 -9.70 5.84
C LEU A 167 -6.83 -10.59 6.85
N GLU A 168 -7.21 -10.05 8.00
CA GLU A 168 -7.96 -10.77 9.04
C GLU A 168 -9.35 -11.17 8.56
N ALA A 169 -10.06 -10.27 7.87
CA ALA A 169 -11.38 -10.52 7.29
C ALA A 169 -11.36 -11.28 5.97
N LYS A 170 -10.18 -11.59 5.42
CA LYS A 170 -10.00 -12.16 4.08
C LYS A 170 -10.70 -11.36 2.98
N ALA A 171 -10.86 -10.06 3.19
CA ALA A 171 -11.52 -9.10 2.32
C ALA A 171 -10.49 -8.38 1.42
N TYR A 172 -9.67 -9.14 0.70
CA TYR A 172 -8.49 -8.63 0.00
C TYR A 172 -8.79 -7.53 -1.02
N SER A 173 -9.89 -7.68 -1.77
CA SER A 173 -10.32 -6.69 -2.78
C SER A 173 -10.69 -5.33 -2.18
N CYS A 174 -11.08 -5.28 -0.90
CA CYS A 174 -11.41 -4.03 -0.21
C CYS A 174 -10.20 -3.10 -0.03
N ALA A 175 -8.99 -3.65 0.01
CA ALA A 175 -7.76 -2.86 0.15
C ALA A 175 -7.29 -2.24 -1.19
N LEU A 176 -7.68 -2.80 -2.34
CA LEU A 176 -7.18 -2.37 -3.66
C LEU A 176 -7.35 -0.87 -3.96
N PRO A 177 -8.47 -0.21 -3.62
CA PRO A 177 -8.62 1.22 -3.88
C PRO A 177 -7.59 2.10 -3.17
N VAL A 178 -7.00 1.62 -2.08
CA VAL A 178 -5.94 2.32 -1.33
C VAL A 178 -4.55 1.80 -1.72
N LEU A 179 -4.36 0.47 -1.83
CA LEU A 179 -3.07 -0.12 -2.20
C LEU A 179 -2.60 0.28 -3.60
N ASN A 180 -3.52 0.47 -4.55
CA ASN A 180 -3.19 0.89 -5.92
C ASN A 180 -2.82 2.38 -6.02
N LYS A 181 -2.89 3.14 -4.93
CA LYS A 181 -2.49 4.55 -4.88
C LYS A 181 -1.02 4.68 -4.49
N GLN A 182 -0.36 5.70 -5.04
CA GLN A 182 1.05 5.95 -4.76
C GLN A 182 1.19 6.75 -3.47
N ILE A 183 1.94 6.19 -2.51
CA ILE A 183 2.38 6.90 -1.33
C ILE A 183 3.64 7.68 -1.70
N CYS A 184 3.58 9.01 -1.63
CA CYS A 184 4.66 9.91 -1.99
C CYS A 184 5.25 10.65 -0.78
N HIS A 185 4.51 10.70 0.34
CA HIS A 185 4.85 11.57 1.47
C HIS A 185 4.62 10.88 2.81
N PHE A 186 5.31 11.36 3.83
CA PHE A 186 5.04 11.06 5.23
C PHE A 186 4.52 12.32 5.93
N PRO A 187 3.79 12.19 7.05
CA PRO A 187 3.38 13.34 7.85
C PRO A 187 4.63 14.11 8.30
N ILE A 188 4.73 15.37 7.89
CA ILE A 188 5.90 16.21 8.17
C ILE A 188 5.73 16.82 9.56
N SER A 189 6.80 16.77 10.36
CA SER A 189 6.95 17.61 11.55
C SER A 189 7.43 18.97 11.07
N LEU A 190 6.54 19.96 10.94
CA LEU A 190 6.96 21.33 10.61
C LEU A 190 7.67 21.90 11.84
N GLY A 191 9.00 21.82 11.86
CA GLY A 191 9.85 22.46 12.89
C GLY A 191 9.77 24.00 12.85
N SER A 192 9.30 24.56 11.74
CA SER A 192 9.01 25.97 11.53
C SER A 192 7.64 26.11 10.84
N PRO A 193 6.79 27.08 11.24
CA PRO A 193 5.55 27.34 10.52
C PRO A 193 5.89 27.66 9.05
N PRO A 194 5.11 27.16 8.08
CA PRO A 194 5.38 27.46 6.69
C PRO A 194 5.22 28.98 6.49
N SER A 195 6.07 29.57 5.66
CA SER A 195 6.08 31.02 5.40
C SER A 195 4.73 31.58 4.93
N ASP A 196 3.83 30.71 4.45
CA ASP A 196 2.40 30.93 4.37
C ASP A 196 1.65 29.80 5.12
N PRO A 197 0.89 30.09 6.20
CA PRO A 197 0.04 29.10 6.84
C PRO A 197 -1.11 28.79 5.88
N SER A 198 -0.89 27.79 5.04
CA SER A 198 -1.90 27.31 4.10
C SER A 198 -3.15 26.88 4.86
N VAL A 199 -4.25 27.60 4.64
CA VAL A 199 -5.51 27.43 5.37
C VAL A 199 -6.08 26.03 5.12
N LEU A 200 -6.39 25.24 6.15
CA LEU A 200 -6.75 23.82 5.99
C LEU A 200 -8.04 23.61 5.17
N CYS A 201 -8.93 24.62 5.16
CA CYS A 201 -10.15 24.60 4.37
C CYS A 201 -9.93 24.88 2.88
N ALA A 202 -8.80 25.47 2.47
CA ALA A 202 -8.53 25.70 1.07
C ALA A 202 -8.45 24.38 0.28
N ASP A 203 -8.83 24.44 -0.99
CA ASP A 203 -8.88 23.27 -1.87
C ASP A 203 -7.46 22.84 -2.26
N HIS A 204 -6.81 22.18 -1.31
CA HIS A 204 -5.49 21.61 -1.51
C HIS A 204 -5.67 20.30 -2.24
N GLY A 205 -5.32 20.28 -3.53
CA GLY A 205 -5.18 19.03 -4.29
C GLY A 205 -4.05 18.12 -3.77
N SER A 206 -3.55 18.32 -2.55
CA SER A 206 -2.48 17.52 -1.91
C SER A 206 -2.81 17.27 -0.44
N GLY A 207 -2.77 16.00 -0.01
CA GLY A 207 -2.87 15.64 1.42
C GLY A 207 -1.75 16.22 2.31
N VAL A 208 -0.64 16.64 1.70
CA VAL A 208 0.59 17.09 2.40
C VAL A 208 0.38 18.35 3.23
N SER A 209 -0.48 19.27 2.80
CA SER A 209 -0.66 20.56 3.51
C SER A 209 -1.39 20.41 4.84
N PHE A 210 -2.23 19.40 4.99
CA PHE A 210 -3.05 19.20 6.19
C PHE A 210 -2.67 17.98 7.02
N MET A 211 -2.05 16.96 6.43
CA MET A 211 -1.62 15.75 7.17
C MET A 211 -0.25 15.95 7.84
N THR A 212 -0.16 16.96 8.69
CA THR A 212 1.02 17.22 9.54
C THR A 212 0.94 16.44 10.85
N GLU A 213 2.05 16.31 11.59
CA GLU A 213 2.00 15.70 12.93
C GLU A 213 1.04 16.44 13.89
N ASP A 214 0.90 17.76 13.73
CA ASP A 214 0.01 18.60 14.54
C ASP A 214 -1.47 18.33 14.30
N SER A 215 -1.84 17.94 13.08
CA SER A 215 -3.22 17.58 12.74
C SER A 215 -3.71 16.34 13.49
N ARG A 216 -2.78 15.49 13.97
CA ARG A 216 -3.03 14.23 14.68
C ARG A 216 -3.97 13.26 13.96
N ILE A 217 -4.14 13.42 12.65
CA ILE A 217 -4.88 12.53 11.74
C ILE A 217 -4.22 11.15 11.66
N SER A 218 -2.89 11.11 11.80
CA SER A 218 -2.11 9.87 11.96
C SER A 218 -1.59 9.75 13.38
N SER A 219 -1.48 8.53 13.89
CA SER A 219 -0.66 8.27 15.08
C SER A 219 0.81 8.43 14.73
N LYS A 220 1.67 8.55 15.76
CA LYS A 220 3.13 8.51 15.56
C LYS A 220 3.51 7.24 14.81
N LEU A 221 4.21 7.39 13.70
CA LEU A 221 4.61 6.29 12.83
C LEU A 221 6.01 5.80 13.22
N SER A 222 6.19 4.49 13.21
CA SER A 222 7.49 3.85 13.28
C SER A 222 7.89 3.28 11.92
N TYR A 223 9.19 3.05 11.73
CA TYR A 223 9.67 2.34 10.53
C TYR A 223 9.05 0.93 10.41
N ARG A 224 8.66 0.31 11.53
CA ARG A 224 8.01 -1.01 11.54
C ARG A 224 6.63 -0.95 10.91
N ASP A 225 5.89 0.15 11.12
CA ASP A 225 4.56 0.34 10.56
C ASP A 225 4.62 0.43 9.03
N TYR A 226 5.63 1.13 8.51
CA TYR A 226 5.93 1.19 7.09
C TYR A 226 6.25 -0.18 6.51
N LEU A 227 7.20 -0.92 7.12
CA LEU A 227 7.58 -2.26 6.66
C LEU A 227 6.40 -3.23 6.68
N GLN A 228 5.57 -3.18 7.72
CA GLN A 228 4.39 -4.03 7.85
C GLN A 228 3.33 -3.70 6.81
N TYR A 229 3.09 -2.41 6.53
CA TYR A 229 2.12 -2.02 5.51
C TYR A 229 2.49 -2.62 4.14
N PHE A 230 3.75 -2.48 3.71
CA PHE A 230 4.17 -3.01 2.42
C PHE A 230 4.23 -4.55 2.41
N LEU A 231 4.63 -5.20 3.50
CA LEU A 231 4.58 -6.67 3.59
C LEU A 231 3.12 -7.17 3.49
N TYR A 232 2.21 -6.57 4.26
CA TYR A 232 0.81 -6.96 4.29
C TYR A 232 0.10 -6.62 2.98
N GLY A 233 0.41 -5.49 2.35
CA GLY A 233 -0.08 -5.14 1.03
C GLY A 233 0.39 -6.15 -0.02
N GLY A 234 1.66 -6.58 0.05
CA GLY A 234 2.17 -7.68 -0.76
C GLY A 234 1.38 -8.98 -0.53
N MET A 235 1.04 -9.31 0.72
CA MET A 235 0.22 -10.49 1.05
C MET A 235 -1.21 -10.39 0.50
N VAL A 236 -1.82 -9.21 0.50
CA VAL A 236 -3.12 -8.95 -0.15
C VAL A 236 -3.02 -9.23 -1.66
N TYR A 237 -2.01 -8.68 -2.33
CA TYR A 237 -1.79 -8.95 -3.76
C TYR A 237 -1.50 -10.44 -4.04
N MET A 238 -0.75 -11.13 -3.17
CA MET A 238 -0.54 -12.57 -3.27
C MET A 238 -1.84 -13.36 -3.16
N ALA A 239 -2.72 -12.99 -2.23
CA ALA A 239 -4.02 -13.64 -2.08
C ALA A 239 -4.92 -13.45 -3.31
N LEU A 240 -4.79 -12.29 -3.97
CA LEU A 240 -5.46 -11.97 -5.24
C LEU A 240 -4.73 -12.50 -6.49
N LYS A 241 -3.58 -13.17 -6.31
CA LYS A 241 -2.69 -13.65 -7.39
C LYS A 241 -2.20 -12.53 -8.33
N GLU A 242 -2.14 -11.30 -7.85
CA GLU A 242 -1.52 -10.16 -8.55
C GLU A 242 -0.01 -10.15 -8.31
N TRP A 243 0.69 -11.12 -8.88
CA TRP A 243 2.09 -11.41 -8.52
C TRP A 243 3.07 -10.26 -8.81
N ARG A 244 2.81 -9.45 -9.84
CA ARG A 244 3.63 -8.27 -10.17
C ARG A 244 3.58 -7.20 -9.07
N ASN A 245 2.37 -6.88 -8.60
CA ASN A 245 2.15 -5.92 -7.54
C ASN A 245 2.69 -6.46 -6.21
N ALA A 246 2.51 -7.76 -5.94
CA ALA A 246 3.12 -8.42 -4.80
C ALA A 246 4.65 -8.31 -4.81
N LEU A 247 5.30 -8.60 -5.94
CA LEU A 247 6.76 -8.41 -6.07
C LEU A 247 7.13 -6.96 -5.79
N HIS A 248 6.48 -5.99 -6.42
CA HIS A 248 6.79 -4.57 -6.19
C HIS A 248 6.77 -4.20 -4.70
N PHE A 249 5.70 -4.58 -3.99
CA PHE A 249 5.54 -4.33 -2.55
C PHE A 249 6.60 -5.04 -1.71
N LEU A 250 6.88 -6.31 -1.99
CA LEU A 250 7.96 -7.05 -1.31
C LEU A 250 9.33 -6.43 -1.58
N GLY A 251 9.55 -5.94 -2.80
CA GLY A 251 10.74 -5.22 -3.24
C GLY A 251 11.03 -3.99 -2.38
N ILE A 252 10.00 -3.19 -2.10
CA ILE A 252 10.10 -2.01 -1.21
C ILE A 252 10.60 -2.43 0.18
N VAL A 253 10.05 -3.51 0.76
CA VAL A 253 10.45 -3.97 2.10
C VAL A 253 11.89 -4.48 2.11
N ILE A 254 12.28 -5.32 1.15
CA ILE A 254 13.62 -5.93 1.14
C ILE A 254 14.73 -4.90 0.87
N SER A 255 14.39 -3.80 0.19
CA SER A 255 15.31 -2.71 -0.15
C SER A 255 15.36 -1.60 0.90
N THR A 256 14.60 -1.70 2.00
CA THR A 256 14.64 -0.67 3.04
C THR A 256 16.04 -0.57 3.66
N PRO A 257 16.64 0.64 3.75
CA PRO A 257 17.96 0.82 4.33
C PRO A 257 18.02 0.31 5.76
N SER A 258 19.04 -0.49 6.08
CA SER A 258 19.31 -0.96 7.44
C SER A 258 20.80 -0.88 7.73
N THR A 259 21.17 -0.23 8.83
CA THR A 259 22.57 0.00 9.22
C THR A 259 23.20 -1.23 9.87
N ASN A 260 22.59 -1.76 10.94
CA ASN A 260 23.23 -2.78 11.77
C ASN A 260 22.48 -4.12 11.84
N SER A 261 21.15 -4.10 11.73
CA SER A 261 20.33 -5.29 11.92
C SER A 261 19.21 -5.38 10.89
N VAL A 262 18.92 -6.60 10.45
CA VAL A 262 17.85 -6.88 9.49
C VAL A 262 16.61 -7.29 10.28
N SER A 263 15.50 -6.60 10.05
CA SER A 263 14.23 -6.92 10.71
C SER A 263 13.67 -8.26 10.24
N LEU A 264 13.03 -9.02 11.14
CA LEU A 264 12.32 -10.25 10.77
C LEU A 264 11.21 -10.00 9.74
N ILE A 265 10.65 -8.78 9.69
CA ILE A 265 9.66 -8.38 8.68
C ILE A 265 10.29 -8.41 7.27
N MET A 266 11.54 -7.93 7.17
CA MET A 266 12.28 -7.91 5.91
C MET A 266 12.69 -9.31 5.47
N VAL A 267 13.09 -10.16 6.42
CA VAL A 267 13.38 -11.58 6.17
C VAL A 267 12.13 -12.30 5.63
N GLU A 268 10.97 -12.08 6.25
CA GLU A 268 9.72 -12.68 5.79
C GLU A 268 9.33 -12.20 4.39
N ALA A 269 9.51 -10.90 4.11
CA ALA A 269 9.32 -10.35 2.78
C ALA A 269 10.25 -11.00 1.76
N TYR A 270 11.51 -11.25 2.10
CA TYR A 270 12.47 -11.90 1.20
C TYR A 270 12.11 -13.36 0.89
N LYS A 271 11.70 -14.14 1.90
CA LYS A 271 11.23 -15.52 1.71
C LYS A 271 10.05 -15.56 0.72
N LYS A 272 9.08 -14.66 0.92
CA LYS A 272 7.93 -14.51 0.02
C LYS A 272 8.35 -14.00 -1.37
N TRP A 273 9.31 -13.07 -1.46
CA TRP A 273 9.85 -12.58 -2.73
C TRP A 273 10.43 -13.73 -3.58
N VAL A 274 11.18 -14.64 -2.97
CA VAL A 274 11.72 -15.82 -3.66
C VAL A 274 10.58 -16.65 -4.27
N LEU A 275 9.56 -17.02 -3.48
CA LEU A 275 8.44 -17.83 -3.98
C LEU A 275 7.64 -17.11 -5.07
N VAL A 276 7.30 -15.83 -4.86
CA VAL A 276 6.53 -15.04 -5.82
C VAL A 276 7.33 -14.82 -7.12
N SER A 277 8.66 -14.71 -7.06
CA SER A 277 9.48 -14.59 -8.26
C SER A 277 9.40 -15.83 -9.15
N LEU A 278 9.32 -17.02 -8.56
CA LEU A 278 9.08 -18.28 -9.28
C LEU A 278 7.69 -18.31 -9.90
N LEU A 279 6.67 -17.86 -9.17
CA LEU A 279 5.27 -17.84 -9.64
C LEU A 279 5.07 -16.89 -10.83
N GLU A 280 5.65 -15.68 -10.78
CA GLU A 280 5.47 -14.64 -11.80
C GLU A 280 6.44 -14.75 -12.97
N LYS A 281 7.73 -15.02 -12.70
CA LYS A 281 8.79 -14.96 -13.71
C LYS A 281 9.37 -16.33 -14.07
N GLY A 282 9.02 -17.39 -13.34
CA GLY A 282 9.57 -18.72 -13.53
C GLY A 282 11.05 -18.84 -13.14
N LYS A 283 11.60 -17.85 -12.42
CA LYS A 283 13.00 -17.79 -12.00
C LYS A 283 13.18 -16.90 -10.78
N LEU A 284 14.27 -17.09 -10.06
CA LEU A 284 14.68 -16.24 -8.96
C LEU A 284 15.05 -14.84 -9.48
N CYS A 285 14.33 -13.83 -9.00
CA CYS A 285 14.67 -12.45 -9.27
C CYS A 285 15.78 -11.98 -8.31
N PRO A 286 16.85 -11.33 -8.82
CA PRO A 286 17.81 -10.67 -7.94
C PRO A 286 17.08 -9.57 -7.13
N PRO A 287 17.49 -9.31 -5.88
CA PRO A 287 17.00 -8.16 -5.13
C PRO A 287 17.20 -6.86 -5.93
N PRO A 288 16.37 -5.83 -5.73
CA PRO A 288 16.58 -4.53 -6.36
C PRO A 288 17.98 -4.00 -6.07
N SER A 289 18.60 -3.33 -7.05
CA SER A 289 20.00 -2.88 -6.99
C SER A 289 20.30 -1.93 -5.82
N ILE A 290 19.30 -1.20 -5.34
CA ILE A 290 19.40 -0.30 -4.18
C ILE A 290 19.53 -1.05 -2.84
N THR A 291 19.27 -2.37 -2.83
CA THR A 291 19.37 -3.19 -1.63
C THR A 291 20.82 -3.26 -1.14
N THR A 292 21.06 -2.90 0.12
CA THR A 292 22.41 -2.90 0.71
C THR A 292 23.06 -4.30 0.61
N PRO A 293 24.30 -4.43 0.10
CA PRO A 293 24.94 -5.73 -0.14
C PRO A 293 25.05 -6.64 1.10
N HIS A 294 25.33 -6.06 2.27
CA HIS A 294 25.36 -6.80 3.54
C HIS A 294 23.99 -7.45 3.85
N VAL A 295 22.92 -6.70 3.65
CA VAL A 295 21.54 -7.17 3.88
C VAL A 295 21.18 -8.31 2.93
N ALA A 296 21.57 -8.21 1.65
CA ALA A 296 21.38 -9.28 0.68
C ALA A 296 22.07 -10.59 1.10
N LYS A 297 23.28 -10.52 1.66
CA LYS A 297 23.98 -11.71 2.19
C LYS A 297 23.24 -12.32 3.39
N VAL A 298 22.74 -11.49 4.30
CA VAL A 298 21.94 -11.95 5.46
C VAL A 298 20.68 -12.67 4.99
N TYR A 299 19.96 -12.11 4.02
CA TYR A 299 18.80 -12.76 3.40
C TYR A 299 19.14 -14.13 2.82
N GLN A 300 20.23 -14.22 2.06
CA GLN A 300 20.67 -15.49 1.46
C GLN A 300 21.00 -16.56 2.49
N SER A 301 21.61 -16.16 3.60
CA SER A 301 21.91 -17.07 4.72
C SER A 301 20.64 -17.59 5.39
N ILE A 302 19.72 -16.69 5.74
CA ILE A 302 18.51 -17.05 6.50
C ILE A 302 17.48 -17.79 5.65
N ALA A 303 17.32 -17.41 4.38
CA ALA A 303 16.34 -18.01 3.47
C ALA A 303 16.93 -19.12 2.60
N ARG A 304 18.03 -19.76 3.04
CA ARG A 304 18.71 -20.82 2.29
C ARG A 304 17.78 -21.93 1.77
N PRO A 305 16.82 -22.47 2.55
CA PRO A 305 15.87 -23.47 2.02
C PRO A 305 15.07 -22.95 0.82
N TYR A 306 14.61 -21.70 0.86
CA TYR A 306 13.85 -21.07 -0.24
C TYR A 306 14.70 -20.91 -1.50
N ILE A 307 15.98 -20.57 -1.36
CA ILE A 307 16.91 -20.40 -2.48
C ILE A 307 17.24 -21.76 -3.12
N ILE A 308 17.45 -22.80 -2.32
CA ILE A 308 17.66 -24.17 -2.83
C ILE A 308 16.45 -24.63 -3.64
N LEU A 309 15.24 -24.41 -3.11
CA LEU A 309 13.99 -24.67 -3.81
C LEU A 309 13.92 -23.93 -5.16
N ALA A 310 14.23 -22.63 -5.17
CA ALA A 310 14.24 -21.81 -6.38
C ALA A 310 15.23 -22.34 -7.44
N HIS A 311 16.42 -22.77 -7.04
CA HIS A 311 17.38 -23.35 -7.97
C HIS A 311 16.98 -24.74 -8.49
N ALA A 312 16.24 -25.53 -7.72
CA ALA A 312 15.66 -26.79 -8.21
C ALA A 312 14.57 -26.51 -9.27
N PHE A 313 13.73 -25.50 -9.03
CA PHE A 313 12.72 -25.03 -9.96
C PHE A 313 13.33 -24.55 -11.28
N GLU A 314 14.33 -23.66 -11.24
CA GLU A 314 14.97 -23.09 -12.44
C GLU A 314 15.64 -24.12 -13.35
N ARG A 315 16.21 -25.17 -12.73
CA ARG A 315 16.84 -26.30 -13.41
C ARG A 315 15.85 -27.23 -14.09
N GLY A 316 14.56 -27.15 -13.76
CA GLY A 316 13.53 -28.00 -14.33
C GLY A 316 13.52 -29.42 -13.76
N ASP A 317 14.03 -29.64 -12.54
CA ASP A 317 14.05 -30.97 -11.91
C ASP A 317 12.89 -31.12 -10.92
N LEU A 318 11.75 -31.61 -11.40
CA LEU A 318 10.55 -31.80 -10.58
C LEU A 318 10.75 -32.80 -9.43
N LYS A 319 11.56 -33.85 -9.63
CA LYS A 319 11.82 -34.85 -8.59
C LYS A 319 12.62 -34.23 -7.46
N ARG A 320 13.68 -33.49 -7.80
CA ARG A 320 14.44 -32.73 -6.82
C ARG A 320 13.59 -31.66 -6.15
N LEU A 321 12.78 -30.91 -6.91
CA LEU A 321 11.90 -29.90 -6.35
C LEU A 321 11.01 -30.48 -5.24
N ASN A 322 10.33 -31.60 -5.49
CA ASN A 322 9.50 -32.26 -4.49
C ASN A 322 10.31 -32.76 -3.29
N ALA A 323 11.49 -33.35 -3.52
CA ALA A 323 12.36 -33.80 -2.44
C ALA A 323 12.82 -32.65 -1.52
N GLU A 324 13.15 -31.47 -2.08
CA GLU A 324 13.54 -30.29 -1.29
C GLU A 324 12.33 -29.72 -0.51
N ILE A 325 11.11 -29.81 -1.05
CA ILE A 325 9.88 -29.41 -0.34
C ILE A 325 9.65 -30.31 0.86
N ASP A 326 9.72 -31.63 0.68
CA ASP A 326 9.51 -32.60 1.74
C ASP A 326 10.57 -32.47 2.84
N ALA A 327 11.85 -32.30 2.46
CA ALA A 327 12.96 -32.14 3.39
C ALA A 327 12.84 -30.90 4.29
N ALA A 328 12.28 -29.81 3.77
CA ALA A 328 12.13 -28.54 4.49
C ALA A 328 10.69 -28.25 4.94
N ASN A 329 9.81 -29.25 4.99
CA ASN A 329 8.39 -29.07 5.32
C ASN A 329 8.15 -28.34 6.65
N GLY A 330 8.97 -28.63 7.67
CA GLY A 330 8.90 -27.94 8.97
C GLY A 330 9.17 -26.43 8.87
N VAL A 331 10.04 -26.00 7.95
CA VAL A 331 10.36 -24.58 7.71
C VAL A 331 9.17 -23.88 7.05
N TRP A 332 8.56 -24.49 6.02
CA TRP A 332 7.41 -23.90 5.33
C TRP A 332 6.20 -23.73 6.24
N CYS A 333 5.98 -24.69 7.15
CA CYS A 333 4.92 -24.65 8.14
C CYS A 333 5.18 -23.57 9.20
N ALA A 334 6.40 -23.52 9.75
CA ALA A 334 6.79 -22.51 10.74
C ALA A 334 6.66 -21.09 10.19
N ASP A 335 7.01 -20.89 8.91
CA ASP A 335 6.93 -19.61 8.23
C ASP A 335 5.52 -19.27 7.68
N ASN A 336 4.54 -20.18 7.81
CA ASN A 336 3.20 -20.07 7.21
C ASN A 336 3.20 -19.84 5.69
N ASN A 337 4.18 -20.41 4.97
CA ASN A 337 4.36 -20.24 3.53
C ASN A 337 4.05 -21.52 2.73
N LEU A 338 3.61 -22.61 3.37
CA LEU A 338 3.30 -23.89 2.72
C LEU A 338 2.31 -23.75 1.54
N GLY A 339 1.30 -22.88 1.67
CA GLY A 339 0.34 -22.62 0.60
C GLY A 339 0.96 -21.97 -0.64
N LEU A 340 1.96 -21.11 -0.48
CA LEU A 340 2.71 -20.53 -1.59
C LEU A 340 3.65 -21.56 -2.23
N VAL A 341 4.32 -22.39 -1.41
CA VAL A 341 5.17 -23.49 -1.91
C VAL A 341 4.35 -24.48 -2.76
N THR A 342 3.14 -24.82 -2.32
CA THR A 342 2.22 -25.68 -3.09
C THR A 342 1.84 -25.04 -4.43
N GLN A 343 1.63 -23.72 -4.46
CA GLN A 343 1.39 -23.00 -5.71
C GLN A 343 2.62 -22.98 -6.63
N VAL A 344 3.84 -22.92 -6.08
CA VAL A 344 5.08 -23.03 -6.87
C VAL A 344 5.16 -24.37 -7.59
N VAL A 345 4.80 -25.47 -6.92
CA VAL A 345 4.71 -26.79 -7.57
C VAL A 345 3.67 -26.77 -8.69
N GLY A 346 2.49 -26.20 -8.44
CA GLY A 346 1.43 -26.07 -9.46
C GLY A 346 1.85 -25.22 -10.67
N ALA A 347 2.66 -24.17 -10.45
CA ALA A 347 3.16 -23.28 -11.49
C ALA A 347 4.36 -23.86 -12.27
N PHE A 348 4.99 -24.95 -11.79
CA PHE A 348 6.16 -25.53 -12.43
C PHE A 348 5.89 -25.92 -13.88
N PHE A 349 4.76 -26.59 -14.13
CA PHE A 349 4.37 -27.01 -15.48
C PHE A 349 4.21 -25.80 -16.41
N SER A 350 3.40 -24.82 -16.01
CA SER A 350 3.08 -23.65 -16.85
C SER A 350 4.32 -22.81 -17.14
N GLN A 351 5.17 -22.56 -16.14
CA GLN A 351 6.40 -21.79 -16.30
C GLN A 351 7.42 -22.53 -17.18
N THR A 352 7.48 -23.86 -17.11
CA THR A 352 8.33 -24.66 -18.01
C THR A 352 7.84 -24.56 -19.44
N VAL A 353 6.53 -24.69 -19.70
CA VAL A 353 5.95 -24.55 -21.04
C VAL A 353 6.18 -23.13 -21.60
N ILE A 354 5.99 -22.09 -20.79
CA ILE A 354 6.28 -20.70 -21.19
C ILE A 354 7.77 -20.51 -21.53
N LYS A 355 8.67 -21.12 -20.76
CA LYS A 355 10.13 -21.09 -21.02
C LYS A 355 10.47 -21.77 -22.35
N LEU A 356 9.86 -22.91 -22.64
CA LEU A 356 10.04 -23.63 -23.92
C LEU A 356 9.53 -22.81 -25.12
N GLY A 357 8.43 -22.07 -24.95
CA GLY A 357 7.92 -21.17 -25.99
C GLY A 357 8.87 -20.02 -26.37
N LYS A 358 9.89 -19.74 -25.55
CA LYS A 358 10.95 -18.76 -25.89
C LYS A 358 12.03 -19.35 -26.79
N THR A 359 12.20 -20.67 -26.79
CA THR A 359 13.23 -21.37 -27.58
C THR A 359 12.66 -22.09 -28.79
N PHE A 360 11.40 -22.53 -28.72
CA PHE A 360 10.75 -23.32 -29.77
C PHE A 360 9.55 -22.57 -30.36
N ALA A 361 9.43 -22.56 -31.69
CA ALA A 361 8.24 -22.03 -32.37
C ALA A 361 7.06 -23.02 -32.36
N ALA A 362 7.35 -24.33 -32.38
CA ALA A 362 6.37 -25.39 -32.24
C ALA A 362 7.01 -26.62 -31.57
N LEU A 363 6.22 -27.37 -30.81
CA LEU A 363 6.61 -28.58 -30.09
C LEU A 363 5.50 -29.63 -30.22
N THR A 364 5.87 -30.90 -30.40
CA THR A 364 4.88 -32.00 -30.30
C THR A 364 4.46 -32.18 -28.85
N MET A 365 3.24 -32.65 -28.60
CA MET A 365 2.76 -32.93 -27.24
C MET A 365 3.57 -34.03 -26.54
N VAL A 366 4.14 -34.96 -27.31
CA VAL A 366 5.01 -36.04 -26.82
C VAL A 366 6.35 -35.48 -26.33
N ASP A 367 6.98 -34.60 -27.11
CA ASP A 367 8.25 -33.97 -26.73
C ASP A 367 8.06 -33.02 -25.55
N LEU A 368 6.94 -32.32 -25.51
CA LEU A 368 6.56 -31.47 -24.38
C LEU A 368 6.36 -32.31 -23.11
N SER A 369 5.68 -33.46 -23.20
CA SER A 369 5.52 -34.36 -22.04
C SER A 369 6.86 -34.87 -21.53
N LYS A 370 7.78 -35.29 -22.42
CA LYS A 370 9.13 -35.76 -22.05
C LYS A 370 9.99 -34.68 -21.37
N GLN A 371 9.85 -33.43 -21.79
CA GLN A 371 10.64 -32.33 -21.22
C GLN A 371 10.08 -31.81 -19.90
N VAL A 372 8.77 -31.92 -19.67
CA VAL A 372 8.13 -31.36 -18.47
C VAL A 372 7.93 -32.42 -17.37
N PHE A 373 7.72 -33.69 -17.72
CA PHE A 373 7.51 -34.78 -16.77
C PHE A 373 8.59 -35.87 -16.91
N PRO A 374 9.39 -36.14 -15.85
CA PRO A 374 10.37 -37.24 -15.84
C PRO A 374 9.73 -38.63 -15.62
N SER A 375 8.41 -38.74 -15.71
CA SER A 375 7.61 -39.98 -15.57
C SER A 375 6.58 -39.98 -16.71
N PRO A 376 6.15 -41.13 -17.26
CA PRO A 376 5.19 -41.19 -18.36
C PRO A 376 3.82 -40.71 -17.88
N VAL A 377 3.61 -39.39 -17.90
CA VAL A 377 2.29 -38.77 -17.78
C VAL A 377 1.65 -38.84 -19.16
N SER A 378 0.41 -39.33 -19.21
CA SER A 378 -0.35 -39.47 -20.46
C SER A 378 -0.40 -38.12 -21.21
N ALA A 379 -0.21 -38.16 -22.52
CA ALA A 379 -0.28 -37.00 -23.41
C ALA A 379 -1.62 -36.24 -23.28
N GLU A 380 -2.68 -36.93 -22.86
CA GLU A 380 -4.01 -36.36 -22.60
C GLU A 380 -4.04 -35.40 -21.41
N VAL A 381 -3.36 -35.75 -20.31
CA VAL A 381 -3.28 -34.90 -19.10
C VAL A 381 -2.48 -33.64 -19.40
N THR A 382 -1.39 -33.80 -20.14
CA THR A 382 -0.57 -32.69 -20.65
C THR A 382 -1.37 -31.80 -21.62
N GLY A 383 -2.18 -32.38 -22.51
CA GLY A 383 -3.06 -31.65 -23.42
C GLY A 383 -4.13 -30.82 -22.71
N SER A 384 -4.77 -31.37 -21.69
CA SER A 384 -5.74 -30.64 -20.86
C SER A 384 -5.10 -29.47 -20.10
N ALA A 385 -3.90 -29.67 -19.54
CA ALA A 385 -3.17 -28.62 -18.84
C ALA A 385 -2.75 -27.48 -19.77
N VAL A 386 -2.20 -27.80 -20.96
CA VAL A 386 -1.86 -26.80 -21.98
C VAL A 386 -3.10 -26.05 -22.47
N SER A 387 -4.21 -26.77 -22.71
CA SER A 387 -5.47 -26.15 -23.13
C SER A 387 -5.98 -25.17 -22.09
N SER A 388 -5.87 -25.51 -20.80
CA SER A 388 -6.23 -24.61 -19.70
C SER A 388 -5.38 -23.33 -19.69
N LEU A 389 -4.07 -23.43 -19.97
CA LEU A 389 -3.15 -22.29 -20.06
C LEU A 389 -3.45 -21.36 -21.25
N ILE A 390 -3.89 -21.94 -22.37
CA ILE A 390 -4.31 -21.15 -23.54
C ILE A 390 -5.64 -20.44 -23.24
N MET A 391 -6.59 -21.13 -22.61
CA MET A 391 -7.89 -20.56 -22.24
C MET A 391 -7.77 -19.47 -21.17
N SER A 392 -6.86 -19.63 -20.19
CA SER A 392 -6.58 -18.61 -19.16
C SER A 392 -5.80 -17.40 -19.68
N ARG A 393 -5.38 -17.41 -20.96
CA ARG A 393 -4.52 -16.40 -21.60
C ARG A 393 -3.13 -16.25 -20.99
N ASP A 394 -2.68 -17.24 -20.21
CA ASP A 394 -1.31 -17.27 -19.67
C ASP A 394 -0.29 -17.72 -20.72
N LEU A 395 -0.75 -18.45 -21.76
CA LEU A 395 0.06 -18.92 -22.87
C LEU A 395 -0.55 -18.54 -24.22
N ASN A 396 0.16 -17.70 -24.98
CA ASN A 396 -0.18 -17.41 -26.37
C ASN A 396 0.30 -18.54 -27.29
N ALA A 397 -0.52 -19.58 -27.42
CA ALA A 397 -0.25 -20.70 -28.31
C ALA A 397 -1.54 -21.26 -28.92
N THR A 398 -1.41 -21.98 -30.02
CA THR A 398 -2.51 -22.69 -30.69
C THR A 398 -2.20 -24.17 -30.75
N LEU A 399 -3.16 -25.00 -30.35
CA LEU A 399 -3.06 -26.46 -30.48
C LEU A 399 -3.54 -26.86 -31.88
N VAL A 400 -2.65 -27.50 -32.66
CA VAL A 400 -2.97 -28.03 -33.98
C VAL A 400 -3.10 -29.55 -33.87
N GLN A 401 -4.31 -30.04 -34.09
CA GLN A 401 -4.59 -31.48 -34.15
C GLN A 401 -4.51 -31.95 -35.61
N THR A 402 -3.61 -32.89 -35.89
CA THR A 402 -3.49 -33.59 -37.16
C THR A 402 -4.37 -34.84 -37.14
N LYS A 403 -5.14 -35.06 -38.21
CA LYS A 403 -6.23 -36.07 -38.26
C LYS A 403 -5.77 -37.53 -38.23
N ASP A 404 -4.48 -37.81 -38.35
CA ASP A 404 -3.98 -39.18 -38.55
C ASP A 404 -3.32 -39.84 -37.33
N ASP A 405 -3.07 -39.17 -36.21
CA ASP A 405 -2.69 -39.83 -34.94
C ASP A 405 -2.71 -38.85 -33.76
N ALA A 406 -3.24 -39.26 -32.60
CA ALA A 406 -3.21 -38.46 -31.37
C ALA A 406 -1.78 -38.06 -30.93
N GLU A 407 -0.78 -38.84 -31.34
CA GLU A 407 0.65 -38.60 -31.07
C GLU A 407 1.23 -37.41 -31.86
N SER A 408 0.56 -36.94 -32.91
CA SER A 408 1.05 -35.87 -33.79
C SER A 408 0.51 -34.47 -33.46
N SER A 409 -0.29 -34.34 -32.40
CA SER A 409 -0.78 -33.03 -31.94
C SER A 409 0.39 -32.10 -31.62
N MET A 410 0.39 -30.91 -32.22
CA MET A 410 1.46 -29.92 -32.08
C MET A 410 0.97 -28.68 -31.35
N LEU A 411 1.76 -28.21 -30.40
CA LEU A 411 1.63 -26.90 -29.78
C LEU A 411 2.45 -25.90 -30.59
N ARG A 412 1.79 -24.94 -31.24
CA ARG A 412 2.46 -23.84 -31.95
C ARG A 412 2.40 -22.59 -31.09
N PHE A 413 3.56 -22.06 -30.71
CA PHE A 413 3.65 -20.81 -29.97
C PHE A 413 3.39 -19.65 -30.91
N SER A 414 2.46 -18.78 -30.53
CA SER A 414 2.12 -17.59 -31.30
C SER A 414 3.15 -16.50 -30.97
N SER A 415 3.77 -15.94 -32.01
CA SER A 415 4.60 -14.75 -31.79
C SER A 415 3.71 -13.60 -31.34
N ILE A 416 4.18 -12.85 -30.33
CA ILE A 416 3.53 -11.71 -29.67
C ILE A 416 3.05 -10.64 -30.69
N HIS A 417 3.53 -10.70 -31.93
CA HIS A 417 3.21 -9.78 -33.02
C HIS A 417 2.05 -10.20 -33.94
N SER A 418 1.34 -11.30 -33.67
CA SER A 418 0.28 -11.79 -34.58
C SER A 418 -1.14 -11.39 -34.15
N LEU A 419 -1.62 -10.33 -34.82
CA LEU A 419 -2.99 -9.80 -34.98
C LEU A 419 -3.56 -8.86 -33.88
N PRO A 420 -3.76 -7.56 -34.19
CA PRO A 420 -4.60 -6.70 -33.39
C PRO A 420 -6.07 -7.09 -33.61
N ARG A 421 -6.69 -7.70 -32.60
CA ARG A 421 -8.15 -7.90 -32.59
C ARG A 421 -8.79 -6.56 -32.18
N LEU A 422 -9.84 -6.10 -32.85
CA LEU A 422 -10.52 -4.82 -32.54
C LEU A 422 -10.92 -4.67 -31.05
N SER A 423 -11.25 -5.76 -30.37
CA SER A 423 -11.51 -5.76 -28.91
C SER A 423 -10.29 -5.36 -28.07
N HIS A 424 -9.09 -5.66 -28.55
CA HIS A 424 -7.81 -5.30 -27.93
C HIS A 424 -7.56 -3.79 -28.01
N GLU A 425 -8.09 -3.09 -29.03
CA GLU A 425 -7.88 -1.65 -29.18
C GLU A 425 -8.64 -0.84 -28.13
N LEU A 426 -9.90 -1.21 -27.84
CA LEU A 426 -10.68 -0.58 -26.77
C LEU A 426 -10.07 -0.85 -25.38
N ASP A 427 -9.65 -2.10 -25.13
CA ASP A 427 -8.96 -2.47 -23.89
C ASP A 427 -7.64 -1.70 -23.74
N LEU A 428 -6.82 -1.66 -24.79
CA LEU A 428 -5.59 -0.85 -24.81
C LEU A 428 -5.86 0.64 -24.59
N GLN A 429 -6.89 1.19 -25.23
CA GLN A 429 -7.23 2.60 -25.08
C GLN A 429 -7.66 2.91 -23.64
N SER A 430 -8.41 2.01 -23.00
CA SER A 430 -8.79 2.15 -21.59
C SER A 430 -7.58 2.08 -20.66
N GLN A 431 -6.65 1.15 -20.91
CA GLN A 431 -5.40 1.03 -20.17
C GLN A 431 -4.52 2.27 -20.34
N LEU A 432 -4.35 2.76 -21.56
CA LEU A 432 -3.59 3.98 -21.85
C LEU A 432 -4.17 5.21 -21.14
N LYS A 433 -5.50 5.36 -21.11
CA LYS A 433 -6.16 6.44 -20.37
C LYS A 433 -5.91 6.33 -18.86
N GLN A 434 -5.94 5.11 -18.31
CA GLN A 434 -5.64 4.88 -16.91
C GLN A 434 -4.18 5.23 -16.58
N GLU A 435 -3.24 4.77 -17.40
CA GLU A 435 -1.81 5.06 -17.25
C GLU A 435 -1.51 6.56 -17.40
N MET A 436 -2.16 7.26 -18.34
CA MET A 436 -2.05 8.72 -18.47
C MET A 436 -2.48 9.43 -17.17
N LYS A 437 -3.62 9.04 -16.60
CA LYS A 437 -4.12 9.64 -15.36
C LYS A 437 -3.17 9.39 -14.18
N LEU A 438 -2.56 8.20 -14.11
CA LEU A 438 -1.54 7.88 -13.11
C LEU A 438 -0.29 8.76 -13.30
N MET A 439 0.18 8.90 -14.54
CA MET A 439 1.33 9.74 -14.87
C MET A 439 1.09 11.22 -14.55
N GLU A 440 -0.09 11.77 -14.87
CA GLU A 440 -0.48 13.13 -14.50
C GLU A 440 -0.41 13.34 -12.98
N THR A 441 -0.95 12.39 -12.21
CA THR A 441 -0.91 12.44 -10.74
C THR A 441 0.53 12.42 -10.23
N MET A 442 1.38 11.58 -10.81
CA MET A 442 2.79 11.47 -10.45
C MET A 442 3.56 12.76 -10.75
N VAL A 443 3.33 13.39 -11.91
CA VAL A 443 3.94 14.67 -12.29
C VAL A 443 3.55 15.78 -11.31
N ILE A 444 2.28 15.83 -10.91
CA ILE A 444 1.80 16.79 -9.89
C ILE A 444 2.54 16.58 -8.56
N ASN A 445 2.66 15.34 -8.10
CA ASN A 445 3.35 15.04 -6.83
C ASN A 445 4.85 15.31 -6.90
N LEU A 446 5.49 15.03 -8.04
CA LEU A 446 6.89 15.35 -8.28
C LEU A 446 7.14 16.86 -8.26
N GLY A 447 6.28 17.64 -8.92
CA GLY A 447 6.34 19.10 -8.91
C GLY A 447 6.24 19.68 -7.50
N LYS A 448 5.31 19.17 -6.68
CA LYS A 448 5.18 19.55 -5.27
C LYS A 448 6.40 19.17 -4.44
N THR A 449 6.93 17.97 -4.63
CA THR A 449 8.12 17.50 -3.91
C THR A 449 9.33 18.38 -4.26
N ASN A 450 9.53 18.68 -5.54
CA ASN A 450 10.60 19.55 -6.01
C ASN A 450 10.47 20.97 -5.46
N HIS A 451 9.25 21.50 -5.42
CA HIS A 451 8.98 22.80 -4.81
C HIS A 451 9.33 22.82 -3.32
N ASN A 452 8.86 21.81 -2.56
CA ASN A 452 9.15 21.70 -1.13
C ASN A 452 10.64 21.52 -0.84
N LEU A 453 11.35 20.72 -1.64
CA LEU A 453 12.80 20.57 -1.53
C LEU A 453 13.52 21.89 -1.84
N GLY A 454 13.07 22.64 -2.85
CA GLY A 454 13.64 23.95 -3.18
C GLY A 454 13.44 25.01 -2.08
N LEU A 455 12.42 24.84 -1.23
CA LEU A 455 12.13 25.69 -0.08
C LEU A 455 12.75 25.18 1.23
N SER A 456 13.40 24.01 1.24
CA SER A 456 13.95 23.44 2.46
C SER A 456 15.24 24.16 2.87
N ASP A 457 15.39 24.40 4.17
CA ASP A 457 16.56 25.07 4.75
C ASP A 457 17.85 24.31 4.38
N GLU A 458 17.83 22.98 4.33
CA GLU A 458 18.98 22.17 3.93
C GLU A 458 19.42 22.42 2.49
N TYR A 459 18.45 22.61 1.58
CA TYR A 459 18.74 22.92 0.19
C TYR A 459 19.29 24.34 0.05
N VAL A 460 18.68 25.32 0.73
CA VAL A 460 19.15 26.71 0.76
C VAL A 460 20.56 26.80 1.36
N ASP A 461 20.82 26.09 2.45
CA ASP A 461 22.14 25.97 3.06
C ASP A 461 23.15 25.31 2.14
N SER A 462 22.75 24.27 1.39
CA SER A 462 23.62 23.61 0.40
C SER A 462 23.98 24.54 -0.75
N LEU A 463 23.04 25.38 -1.20
CA LEU A 463 23.29 26.40 -2.22
C LEU A 463 24.26 27.47 -1.71
N HIS A 464 24.06 27.94 -0.47
CA HIS A 464 24.99 28.89 0.15
C HIS A 464 26.40 28.30 0.28
N LYS A 465 26.54 27.05 0.73
CA LYS A 465 27.84 26.37 0.81
C LYS A 465 28.49 26.18 -0.57
N GLY A 466 27.70 25.86 -1.60
CA GLY A 466 28.17 25.73 -2.98
C GLY A 466 28.66 27.06 -3.58
N GLN A 467 27.94 28.16 -3.33
CA GLN A 467 28.34 29.50 -3.78
C GLN A 467 29.60 30.03 -3.07
N VAL A 468 29.78 29.71 -1.78
CA VAL A 468 31.00 30.04 -1.04
C VAL A 468 32.22 29.34 -1.66
N TRP A 469 32.06 28.10 -2.15
CA TRP A 469 33.13 27.41 -2.89
C TRP A 469 33.41 28.01 -4.28
N SER A 470 32.38 28.44 -5.02
CA SER A 470 32.61 29.13 -6.31
C SER A 470 33.16 30.55 -6.15
N GLY A 471 32.85 31.25 -5.07
CA GLY A 471 33.34 32.61 -4.78
C GLY A 471 34.80 32.67 -4.31
N SER A 472 35.39 31.55 -3.90
CA SER A 472 36.81 31.47 -3.52
C SER A 472 37.76 31.23 -4.70
N SER A 473 37.25 31.05 -5.92
CA SER A 473 38.05 30.86 -7.14
C SER A 473 37.97 32.06 -8.08
N GLU A 474 38.45 33.23 -7.63
CA GLU A 474 38.92 34.29 -8.53
C GLU A 474 40.41 34.54 -8.30
N VAL A 475 41.26 33.73 -8.95
CA VAL A 475 42.58 34.17 -9.44
C VAL A 475 42.85 33.54 -10.82
N ASN A 476 42.85 34.42 -11.82
CA ASN A 476 43.37 34.36 -13.19
C ASN A 476 42.63 33.55 -14.28
N PRO A 477 42.27 34.21 -15.42
CA PRO A 477 41.80 33.56 -16.62
C PRO A 477 43.00 33.17 -17.50
N ILE A 478 43.02 31.95 -18.06
CA ILE A 478 43.61 31.60 -19.38
C ILE A 478 43.39 30.09 -19.63
N VAL A 479 42.66 29.82 -20.73
CA VAL A 479 42.64 28.59 -21.55
C VAL A 479 41.83 27.38 -21.05
N GLY A 480 40.76 27.07 -21.81
CA GLY A 480 40.56 25.73 -22.35
C GLY A 480 39.46 24.87 -21.73
N VAL A 481 38.28 24.95 -22.35
CA VAL A 481 37.21 23.93 -22.39
C VAL A 481 37.70 22.49 -22.19
N GLU A 482 37.22 21.81 -21.14
CA GLU A 482 36.52 20.52 -21.22
C GLU A 482 36.01 20.09 -19.84
N ALA A 483 34.73 19.76 -19.77
CA ALA A 483 34.08 19.21 -18.60
C ALA A 483 34.40 17.72 -18.50
N GLY A 484 35.15 17.32 -17.47
CA GLY A 484 35.37 15.94 -17.07
C GLY A 484 35.19 15.82 -15.57
N LEU A 485 34.14 15.13 -15.14
CA LEU A 485 33.95 14.71 -13.75
C LEU A 485 34.94 13.55 -13.50
N GLU A 486 36.11 13.83 -12.94
CA GLU A 486 36.95 12.81 -12.30
C GLU A 486 36.64 12.77 -10.81
N MET A 487 36.22 11.59 -10.38
CA MET A 487 35.88 11.23 -9.01
C MET A 487 37.16 10.66 -8.38
N ASP A 488 37.86 11.45 -7.57
CA ASP A 488 39.07 11.01 -6.87
C ASP A 488 38.71 10.00 -5.76
N GLU A 489 39.12 8.75 -6.00
CA GLU A 489 39.41 7.75 -4.97
C GLU A 489 40.66 8.18 -4.21
N ASP A 490 40.52 8.73 -3.00
CA ASP A 490 41.65 8.88 -2.07
C ASP A 490 41.63 7.80 -0.99
N LEU A 491 42.34 6.73 -1.35
CA LEU A 491 43.27 6.01 -0.50
C LEU A 491 44.07 6.98 0.40
N MET A 492 44.29 6.62 1.67
CA MET A 492 45.61 6.62 2.34
C MET A 492 45.47 6.58 3.86
N GLY A 493 46.37 5.84 4.51
CA GLY A 493 46.62 6.02 5.93
C GLY A 493 47.36 4.88 6.63
N ASP A 494 48.49 4.43 6.07
CA ASP A 494 49.56 3.87 6.89
C ASP A 494 50.05 4.93 7.88
N MET A 495 50.40 4.54 9.11
CA MET A 495 51.61 4.98 9.82
C MET A 495 51.65 4.35 11.22
N SER A 496 52.50 3.33 11.41
CA SER A 496 53.56 3.18 12.43
C SER A 496 53.94 1.73 12.64
#